data_AF-A0A2N4SKQ6-F1
#
_entry.id   AF-A0A2N4SKQ6-F1
#
_cell.length_a   1.000
_cell.length_b   1.000
_cell.length_c   1.000
_cell.angle_alpha   90.00
_cell.angle_beta   90.00
_cell.angle_gamma   90.00
#
_symmetry.space_group_name_H-M   'P 1'
#
loop_
_entity.id
_entity.type
_entity.pdbx_description
1 polymer ?
#
loop_
_entity_poly.entity_id
_entity_poly.type
_entity_poly.pdbx_seq_one_letter_code
_entity_poly.pdbx_strand_id
1 'polypeptide(L)' 'MSTSYLSTQDLCERFRCSSRTLFRRMRRPLNPFPLPAIVHAGSFNLWDAGDIAAWELRERERTRTQARNLPSTLSFGGQP' A
#
# COMPACT_ATOMS: atom_id res chain seq x y z
N MET A 1 11.40 20.79 -1.85
CA MET A 1 10.68 19.50 -1.75
C MET A 1 11.28 18.75 -0.58
N SER A 2 10.53 18.60 0.52
CA SER A 2 11.03 17.90 1.71
C SER A 2 10.98 16.40 1.44
N THR A 3 12.11 15.78 1.16
CA THR A 3 12.24 14.31 1.07
C THR A 3 12.12 13.73 2.47
N SER A 4 10.88 13.50 2.91
CA SER A 4 10.60 12.82 4.17
C SER A 4 10.81 11.33 3.99
N TYR A 5 11.68 10.74 4.80
CA TYR A 5 11.84 9.30 4.87
C TYR A 5 10.89 8.71 5.90
N LEU A 6 10.30 7.57 5.57
CA LEU A 6 9.42 6.80 6.44
C LEU A 6 10.12 5.52 6.86
N SER A 7 10.11 5.23 8.16
CA SER A 7 10.61 3.94 8.64
C SER A 7 9.57 2.84 8.40
N THR A 8 10.01 1.59 8.56
CA THR A 8 9.08 0.44 8.51
C THR A 8 7.98 0.56 9.57
N GLN A 9 8.28 1.16 10.73
CA GLN A 9 7.30 1.39 11.80
C GLN A 9 6.25 2.43 11.39
N ASP A 10 6.68 3.58 10.85
CA ASP A 10 5.76 4.62 10.37
C ASP A 10 4.79 4.07 9.32
N LEU A 11 5.28 3.23 8.41
CA LEU A 11 4.44 2.58 7.40
C LEU A 11 3.47 1.58 8.03
N CYS A 12 3.91 0.79 9.01
CA CYS A 12 3.03 -0.14 9.72
C CYS A 12 1.91 0.59 10.46
N GLU A 13 2.22 1.70 11.12
CA GLU A 13 1.24 2.53 11.82
C GLU A 13 0.27 3.20 10.86
N ARG A 14 0.79 3.82 9.78
CA ARG A 14 -0.01 4.50 8.75
C ARG A 14 -0.96 3.56 8.02
N PHE A 15 -0.48 2.39 7.61
CA PHE A 15 -1.29 1.40 6.90
C PHE A 15 -2.04 0.43 7.83
N ARG A 16 -1.92 0.61 9.15
CA ARG A 16 -2.48 -0.28 10.18
C ARG A 16 -2.19 -1.75 9.89
N CYS A 17 -0.96 -2.04 9.51
CA CYS A 17 -0.54 -3.38 9.08
C CYS A 17 0.79 -3.79 9.72
N SER A 18 1.06 -5.10 9.71
CA SER A 18 2.34 -5.62 10.18
C SER A 18 3.43 -5.51 9.13
N SER A 19 4.69 -5.46 9.55
CA SER A 19 5.86 -5.46 8.66
C SER A 19 5.82 -6.63 7.68
N ARG A 20 5.44 -7.84 8.13
CA ARG A 20 5.20 -9.01 7.27
C ARG A 20 4.19 -8.73 6.15
N THR A 21 3.12 -7.98 6.42
CA THR A 21 2.13 -7.62 5.39
C THR A 21 2.71 -6.66 4.38
N LEU A 22 3.53 -5.70 4.84
CA LEU A 22 4.23 -4.76 3.98
C LEU A 22 5.19 -5.48 3.02
N PHE A 23 6.04 -6.37 3.52
CA PHE A 23 6.91 -7.22 2.69
C PHE A 23 6.11 -8.11 1.72
N ARG A 24 4.96 -8.64 2.14
CA ARG A 24 4.09 -9.39 1.24
C ARG A 24 3.51 -8.54 0.12
N ARG A 25 3.20 -7.25 0.37
CA ARG A 25 2.75 -6.30 -0.66
C ARG A 25 3.85 -5.99 -1.69
N MET A 26 5.13 -6.00 -1.29
CA MET A 26 6.26 -5.87 -2.22
C MET A 26 6.32 -7.02 -3.22
N ARG A 27 5.91 -8.22 -2.81
CA ARG A 27 5.91 -9.42 -3.66
C ARG A 27 4.68 -9.56 -4.55
N ARG A 28 3.79 -8.55 -4.59
CA ARG A 28 2.59 -8.60 -5.44
C ARG A 28 2.98 -8.45 -6.91
N PRO A 29 2.38 -9.24 -7.82
CA PRO A 29 2.65 -9.13 -9.25
C PRO A 29 2.06 -7.85 -9.86
N LEU A 30 1.01 -7.28 -9.25
CA LEU A 30 0.32 -6.10 -9.71
C LEU A 30 0.47 -4.99 -8.67
N ASN A 31 1.07 -3.88 -9.08
CA ASN A 31 1.42 -2.73 -8.24
C ASN A 31 2.21 -3.13 -6.97
N PRO A 32 3.42 -3.71 -7.12
CA PRO A 32 4.25 -4.07 -5.97
C PRO A 32 4.53 -2.83 -5.12
N PHE A 33 4.50 -3.00 -3.80
CA PHE A 33 4.96 -1.97 -2.88
C PHE A 33 6.43 -1.64 -3.19
N PRO A 34 6.85 -0.36 -3.14
CA PRO A 34 8.18 0.05 -3.60
C PRO A 34 9.31 -0.64 -2.81
N LEU A 35 10.56 -0.43 -3.19
CA LEU A 35 11.69 -0.90 -2.40
C LEU A 35 12.07 0.18 -1.37
N PRO A 36 12.64 -0.21 -0.21
CA PRO A 36 13.22 0.77 0.70
C PRO A 36 14.34 1.55 -0.01
N ALA A 37 14.31 2.87 0.12
CA ALA A 37 15.31 3.76 -0.46
C ALA A 37 16.69 3.58 0.22
N ILE A 38 16.68 3.30 1.54
CA ILE A 38 17.90 3.06 2.31
C ILE A 38 17.70 1.81 3.17
N VAL A 39 18.58 0.83 2.97
CA VAL A 39 18.64 -0.41 3.75
C VAL A 39 19.85 -0.34 4.66
N HIS A 40 19.63 -0.38 5.98
CA HIS A 40 20.71 -0.46 6.97
C HIS A 40 20.74 -1.84 7.63
N ALA A 41 21.91 -2.49 7.59
CA ALA A 41 22.14 -3.71 8.34
C ALA A 41 22.20 -3.38 9.84
N GLY A 42 21.22 -3.87 10.61
CA GLY A 42 21.11 -3.62 12.06
C GLY A 42 20.25 -2.42 12.46
N SER A 43 19.61 -1.74 11.50
CA SER A 43 18.67 -0.64 11.79
C SER A 43 17.40 -0.74 10.91
N PHE A 44 16.50 0.23 11.05
CA PHE A 44 15.25 0.26 10.30
C PHE A 44 15.49 0.64 8.84
N ASN A 45 14.78 -0.03 7.93
CA ASN A 45 14.74 0.36 6.53
C ASN A 45 13.95 1.67 6.38
N LEU A 46 14.51 2.59 5.59
CA LEU A 46 13.89 3.86 5.26
C LEU A 46 13.32 3.83 3.86
N TRP A 47 12.16 4.44 3.71
CA TRP A 47 11.36 4.50 2.50
C TRP A 47 11.15 5.94 2.10
N ASP A 48 11.22 6.24 0.82
CA ASP A 48 10.93 7.57 0.33
C ASP A 48 9.41 7.84 0.40
N ALA A 49 8.99 8.92 1.06
CA ALA A 49 7.58 9.25 1.16
C ALA A 49 6.95 9.59 -0.19
N GLY A 50 7.74 10.09 -1.15
CA GLY A 50 7.29 10.34 -2.52
C GLY A 50 6.96 9.04 -3.26
N ASP A 51 7.83 8.03 -3.16
CA ASP A 51 7.56 6.70 -3.74
C ASP A 51 6.33 6.04 -3.11
N ILE A 52 6.19 6.13 -1.79
CA ILE A 52 5.01 5.63 -1.08
C ILE A 52 3.74 6.33 -1.59
N ALA A 53 3.76 7.66 -1.70
CA ALA A 53 2.61 8.44 -2.16
C ALA A 53 2.25 8.11 -3.62
N ALA A 54 3.24 7.92 -4.49
CA ALA A 54 3.03 7.51 -5.88
C ALA A 54 2.45 6.10 -5.97
N TRP A 55 2.89 5.17 -5.09
CA TRP A 55 2.32 3.84 -5.00
C TRP A 55 0.88 3.87 -4.49
N GLU A 56 0.58 4.66 -3.45
CA GLU A 56 -0.77 4.85 -2.90
C GLU A 56 -1.73 5.40 -3.98
N LEU A 57 -1.26 6.36 -4.78
CA LEU A 57 -1.97 6.92 -5.93
C LEU A 57 -2.37 5.86 -6.96
N ARG A 58 -1.49 4.89 -7.24
CA ARG A 58 -1.79 3.79 -8.15
C ARG A 58 -2.73 2.78 -7.50
N GLU A 59 -2.54 2.47 -6.22
CA GLU A 59 -3.37 1.49 -5.50
C GLU A 59 -4.81 2.01 -5.31
N ARG A 60 -5.00 3.31 -5.08
CA ARG A 60 -6.34 3.93 -5.04
C ARG A 60 -7.04 3.89 -6.40
N GLU A 61 -6.30 4.13 -7.49
CA GLU A 61 -6.86 4.09 -8.84
C GLU A 61 -7.24 2.66 -9.23
N ARG A 62 -6.39 1.70 -8.90
CA ARG A 62 -6.69 0.28 -9.04
C ARG A 62 -7.93 -0.12 -8.24
N THR A 63 -8.01 0.27 -6.97
CA THR A 63 -9.17 -0.03 -6.11
C THR A 63 -10.44 0.59 -6.70
N ARG A 64 -10.36 1.84 -7.17
CA ARG A 64 -11.47 2.52 -7.86
C ARG A 64 -11.88 1.79 -9.14
N THR A 65 -10.93 1.32 -9.92
CA THR A 65 -11.19 0.59 -11.18
C THR A 65 -11.76 -0.79 -10.90
N GLN A 66 -11.27 -1.49 -9.87
CA GLN A 66 -11.80 -2.78 -9.43
C GLN A 66 -13.23 -2.64 -8.88
N ALA A 67 -13.51 -1.58 -8.12
CA ALA A 67 -14.87 -1.28 -7.65
C ALA A 67 -15.84 -1.00 -8.81
N ARG A 68 -15.37 -0.33 -9.89
CA ARG A 68 -16.16 -0.12 -11.11
C ARG A 68 -16.38 -1.39 -11.93
N ASN A 69 -15.46 -2.34 -11.87
CA ASN A 69 -15.56 -3.64 -12.54
C ASN A 69 -16.28 -4.70 -11.69
N LEU A 70 -16.72 -4.38 -10.47
CA LEU A 70 -17.62 -5.24 -9.74
C LEU A 70 -19.00 -5.14 -10.40
N PRO A 71 -19.57 -6.24 -10.95
CA PRO A 71 -20.94 -6.21 -11.42
C PRO A 71 -21.84 -5.85 -10.24
N SER A 72 -22.86 -5.04 -10.51
CA SER A 72 -23.87 -4.56 -9.55
C SER A 72 -24.73 -5.68 -8.91
N THR A 73 -24.28 -6.94 -8.90
CA THR A 73 -24.99 -8.13 -8.40
C THR A 73 -24.88 -8.31 -6.88
N LEU A 74 -24.91 -7.22 -6.13
CA LEU A 74 -25.50 -7.22 -4.80
C LEU A 74 -26.74 -6.32 -4.83
N SER A 75 -27.71 -6.72 -5.66
CA SER A 75 -29.11 -6.52 -5.29
C SER A 75 -29.29 -7.25 -3.96
N PHE A 76 -29.31 -6.48 -2.88
CA PHE A 76 -29.84 -6.90 -1.59
C PHE A 76 -31.34 -7.18 -1.79
N GLY A 77 -31.64 -8.35 -2.36
CA GLY A 77 -32.98 -8.92 -2.41
C GLY A 77 -33.17 -9.74 -1.15
N GLY A 78 -33.99 -9.25 -0.22
CA GLY A 78 -34.31 -9.98 0.99
C GLY A 78 -35.04 -9.14 2.03
N GLN A 79 -36.17 -8.55 1.65
CA GLN A 79 -37.30 -8.37 2.58
C GLN A 79 -37.80 -9.77 2.94
N PRO A 80 -38.17 -10.04 4.21
CA PRO A 80 -39.51 -9.71 4.69
C PRO A 80 -39.54 -8.81 5.93
#